data_AF-A0A8T2UUP6-F1
#
_entry.id   AF-A0A8T2UUP6-F1
#
_cell.length_a   1.000
_cell.length_b   1.000
_cell.length_c   1.000
_cell.angle_alpha   90.00
_cell.angle_beta   90.00
_cell.angle_gamma   90.00
#
_symmetry.space_group_name_H-M   'P 1'
#
loop_
_entity.id
_entity.type
_entity.pdbx_description
1 polymer ?
#
loop_
_entity_poly.entity_id
_entity_poly.type
_entity_poly.pdbx_seq_one_letter_code
_entity_poly.pdbx_strand_id
1 'polypeptide(L)'
;MRQNSDSRKKIESIYNLIQFLEAQVQRLEKMSQSRGLKYYVASISSKIRGSEIERIGQSMETELQSWLDQQTVRKVADVISKGSSEAEQVHTINSFRELVQKGYNAVLQDTILSAGLVEKLAGLLVPGIAAWEVVEAAAFALSALIDFNKDIFVSLVLMAKMVKHVLRLMSSVSDDHVLVLISVVNNMLSVGQTIVADEIFACDGVSKIVELLDHDSRALQLAVMDCIFELAYCGRVHVVNLLFQLEVIKKLALLQENNATKEDMFASAESDKNKSTEEQESPLGGSSDSFILIQTQEKGSVEEGSFKDAVTKFALHLSIGTGLRKREKRALKQEFLKQIKEVLKDDTEVANITAEVLWAP
;
A
#
# COMPACT_ATOMS: atom_id res chain seq x y z
N MET A 1 -26.67 24.98 13.72
CA MET A 1 -28.09 24.84 13.33
C MET A 1 -28.43 23.59 12.49
N ARG A 2 -27.49 22.98 11.72
CA ARG A 2 -27.76 21.77 10.92
C ARG A 2 -27.92 20.45 11.71
N GLN A 3 -27.24 20.26 12.85
CA GLN A 3 -27.41 19.05 13.69
C GLN A 3 -28.84 18.88 14.24
N ASN A 4 -29.59 19.97 14.39
CA ASN A 4 -30.97 19.92 14.89
C ASN A 4 -31.98 19.45 13.82
N SER A 5 -31.66 19.55 12.52
CA SER A 5 -32.55 19.08 11.45
C SER A 5 -32.47 17.57 11.26
N ASP A 6 -31.29 16.98 11.43
CA ASP A 6 -31.12 15.53 11.27
C ASP A 6 -31.65 14.75 12.47
N SER A 7 -31.49 15.28 13.69
CA SER A 7 -32.14 14.73 14.88
C SER A 7 -33.67 14.80 14.78
N ARG A 8 -34.22 15.87 14.22
CA ARG A 8 -35.68 15.98 13.98
C ARG A 8 -36.18 14.97 12.96
N LYS A 9 -35.46 14.78 11.85
CA LYS A 9 -35.81 13.77 10.83
C LYS A 9 -35.75 12.34 11.40
N LYS A 10 -34.77 12.04 12.26
CA LYS A 10 -34.69 10.75 12.97
C LYS A 10 -35.86 10.54 13.93
N ILE A 11 -36.23 11.56 14.70
CA ILE A 11 -37.38 11.52 15.62
C ILE A 11 -38.70 11.35 14.85
N GLU A 12 -38.85 12.03 13.72
CA GLU A 12 -40.03 11.93 12.86
C GLU A 12 -40.14 10.56 12.20
N SER A 13 -39.02 9.96 11.79
CA SER A 13 -38.98 8.58 11.31
C SER A 13 -39.35 7.56 12.39
N ILE A 14 -38.92 7.77 13.64
CA ILE A 14 -39.28 6.92 14.78
C ILE A 14 -40.77 7.07 15.12
N TYR A 15 -41.29 8.29 15.10
CA TYR A 15 -42.70 8.57 15.37
C TYR A 15 -43.62 7.90 14.33
N ASN A 16 -43.26 7.97 13.05
CA ASN A 16 -43.98 7.29 11.97
C ASN A 16 -43.96 5.76 12.13
N LEU A 17 -42.86 5.21 12.64
CA LEU A 17 -42.74 3.79 12.94
C LEU A 17 -43.66 3.34 14.07
N ILE A 18 -43.75 4.15 15.14
CA ILE A 18 -44.63 3.89 16.29
C ILE A 18 -46.10 3.93 15.85
N GLN A 19 -46.50 4.93 15.07
CA GLN A 19 -47.87 5.05 14.55
C GLN A 19 -48.24 3.89 13.63
N PHE A 20 -47.30 3.42 12.80
CA PHE A 20 -47.51 2.24 11.97
C PHE A 20 -47.71 0.97 12.81
N LEU A 21 -46.89 0.78 13.85
CA LEU A 21 -47.01 -0.36 14.75
C LEU A 21 -48.34 -0.35 15.52
N GLU A 22 -48.77 0.81 16.02
CA GLU A 22 -50.07 0.98 16.69
C GLU A 22 -51.25 0.62 15.77
N ALA A 23 -51.21 1.04 14.50
CA ALA A 23 -52.24 0.72 13.52
C ALA A 23 -52.30 -0.79 13.20
N GLN A 24 -51.16 -1.49 13.21
CA GLN A 24 -51.13 -2.94 13.03
C GLN A 24 -51.64 -3.69 14.26
N VAL A 25 -51.33 -3.21 15.46
CA VAL A 25 -51.84 -3.77 16.72
C VAL A 25 -53.36 -3.65 16.81
N GLN A 26 -53.93 -2.48 16.46
CA GLN A 26 -55.39 -2.30 16.45
C GLN A 26 -56.10 -3.14 15.38
N ARG A 27 -55.44 -3.40 14.24
CA ARG A 27 -55.95 -4.35 13.22
C ARG A 27 -55.91 -5.79 13.71
N LEU A 28 -54.87 -6.16 14.48
CA LEU A 28 -54.73 -7.48 15.09
C LEU A 28 -55.79 -7.73 16.17
N GLU A 29 -56.12 -6.73 16.98
CA GLU A 29 -57.18 -6.83 17.99
C GLU A 29 -58.55 -7.10 17.36
N LYS A 30 -58.89 -6.38 16.28
CA LYS A 30 -60.15 -6.57 15.55
C LYS A 30 -60.27 -7.92 14.85
N MET A 31 -59.16 -8.52 14.41
CA MET A 31 -59.16 -9.80 13.68
C MET A 31 -59.00 -11.03 14.59
N SER A 32 -58.47 -10.86 15.81
CA SER A 32 -58.30 -11.90 16.84
C SER A 32 -59.62 -12.56 17.27
N GLN A 33 -60.74 -11.90 17.01
CA GLN A 33 -62.09 -12.39 17.34
C GLN A 33 -62.63 -13.44 16.35
N SER A 34 -61.96 -13.71 15.21
CA SER A 34 -62.63 -14.42 14.10
C SER A 34 -62.02 -15.74 13.60
N ARG A 35 -60.78 -16.14 13.94
CA ARG A 35 -60.24 -17.51 13.66
C ARG A 35 -58.86 -17.72 14.30
N GLY A 36 -58.53 -18.98 14.59
CA GLY A 36 -57.44 -19.42 15.47
C GLY A 36 -56.07 -18.77 15.28
N LEU A 37 -55.61 -18.11 16.36
CA LEU A 37 -54.36 -17.36 16.52
C LEU A 37 -53.06 -18.12 16.17
N LYS A 38 -53.06 -19.46 16.20
CA LYS A 38 -51.84 -20.29 16.05
C LYS A 38 -51.17 -20.20 14.67
N TYR A 39 -51.96 -20.23 13.58
CA TYR A 39 -51.41 -20.19 12.22
C TYR A 39 -50.94 -18.78 11.82
N TYR A 40 -51.55 -17.75 12.41
CA TYR A 40 -51.25 -16.35 12.09
C TYR A 40 -50.05 -15.81 12.87
N VAL A 41 -49.94 -16.14 14.17
CA VAL A 41 -48.74 -15.84 14.97
C VAL A 41 -47.50 -16.53 14.37
N ALA A 42 -47.64 -17.73 13.80
CA ALA A 42 -46.53 -18.39 13.10
C ALA A 42 -46.12 -17.67 11.79
N SER A 43 -47.07 -17.16 10.99
CA SER A 43 -46.78 -16.42 9.76
C SER A 43 -46.27 -15.00 9.99
N ILE A 44 -46.75 -14.33 11.05
CA ILE A 44 -46.23 -13.03 11.47
C ILE A 44 -44.88 -13.20 12.16
N SER A 45 -44.71 -14.20 13.03
CA SER A 45 -43.40 -14.49 13.61
C SER A 45 -42.40 -14.90 12.55
N SER A 46 -42.76 -15.61 11.48
CA SER A 46 -41.81 -15.92 10.41
C SER A 46 -41.46 -14.70 9.53
N LYS A 47 -42.38 -13.74 9.34
CA LYS A 47 -42.14 -12.50 8.57
C LYS A 47 -41.46 -11.38 9.37
N ILE A 48 -41.80 -11.22 10.65
CA ILE A 48 -41.28 -10.16 11.53
C ILE A 48 -39.95 -10.57 12.15
N ARG A 49 -39.75 -11.86 12.45
CA ARG A 49 -38.56 -12.36 13.17
C ARG A 49 -37.36 -12.66 12.27
N GLY A 50 -37.46 -12.46 10.95
CA GLY A 50 -36.39 -12.83 10.01
C GLY A 50 -36.18 -11.96 8.78
N SER A 51 -36.83 -10.79 8.63
CA SER A 51 -36.49 -9.91 7.50
C SER A 51 -36.56 -8.42 7.80
N GLU A 52 -37.60 -7.91 8.45
CA GLU A 52 -37.70 -6.47 8.71
C GLU A 52 -36.92 -6.01 9.95
N ILE A 53 -37.03 -6.72 11.07
CA ILE A 53 -36.23 -6.43 12.28
C ILE A 53 -34.75 -6.72 12.02
N GLU A 54 -34.44 -7.80 11.29
CA GLU A 54 -33.08 -8.12 10.89
C GLU A 54 -32.50 -7.04 9.96
N ARG A 55 -33.27 -6.58 8.97
CA ARG A 55 -32.85 -5.47 8.09
C ARG A 55 -32.67 -4.16 8.86
N ILE A 56 -33.53 -3.85 9.83
CA ILE A 56 -33.37 -2.67 10.68
C ILE A 56 -32.12 -2.83 11.57
N GLY A 57 -31.91 -4.01 12.14
CA GLY A 57 -30.72 -4.34 12.92
C GLY A 57 -29.44 -4.17 12.11
N GLN A 58 -29.38 -4.74 10.90
CA GLN A 58 -28.26 -4.59 9.96
C GLN A 58 -28.05 -3.13 9.54
N SER A 59 -29.14 -2.37 9.32
CA SER A 59 -29.05 -0.94 9.01
C SER A 59 -28.49 -0.13 10.18
N MET A 60 -28.95 -0.42 11.41
CA MET A 60 -28.43 0.24 12.61
C MET A 60 -26.97 -0.13 12.85
N GLU A 61 -26.60 -1.39 12.69
CA GLU A 61 -25.23 -1.88 12.80
C GLU A 61 -24.32 -1.17 11.78
N THR A 62 -24.76 -1.07 10.52
CA THR A 62 -24.00 -0.37 9.47
C THR A 62 -23.85 1.13 9.78
N GLU A 63 -24.91 1.78 10.29
CA GLU A 63 -24.85 3.21 10.66
C GLU A 63 -23.97 3.45 11.88
N LEU A 64 -24.04 2.57 12.90
CA LEU A 64 -23.18 2.62 14.08
C LEU A 64 -21.72 2.37 13.71
N GLN A 65 -21.44 1.39 12.85
CA GLN A 65 -20.09 1.12 12.37
C GLN A 65 -19.54 2.32 11.58
N SER A 66 -20.34 2.89 10.66
CA SER A 66 -19.96 4.10 9.95
C SER A 66 -19.68 5.26 10.91
N TRP A 67 -20.49 5.44 11.95
CA TRP A 67 -20.24 6.47 12.96
C TRP A 67 -18.95 6.21 13.75
N LEU A 68 -18.69 4.97 14.16
CA LEU A 68 -17.45 4.57 14.84
C LEU A 68 -16.22 4.83 13.97
N ASP A 69 -16.28 4.46 12.70
CA ASP A 69 -15.22 4.68 11.71
C ASP A 69 -14.89 6.18 11.59
N GLN A 70 -15.92 7.04 11.54
CA GLN A 70 -15.73 8.49 11.56
C GLN A 70 -15.13 9.01 12.88
N GLN A 71 -15.48 8.41 14.02
CA GLN A 71 -14.87 8.78 15.30
C GLN A 71 -13.39 8.42 15.34
N THR A 72 -12.99 7.27 14.77
CA THR A 72 -11.58 6.90 14.63
C THR A 72 -10.81 7.98 13.88
N VAL A 73 -11.31 8.44 12.74
CA VAL A 73 -10.69 9.54 11.97
C VAL A 73 -10.54 10.81 12.78
N ARG A 74 -11.61 11.23 13.48
CA ARG A 74 -11.57 12.43 14.33
C ARG A 74 -10.58 12.28 15.49
N LYS A 75 -10.51 11.09 16.09
CA LYS A 75 -9.56 10.77 17.16
C LYS A 75 -8.12 10.90 16.68
N VAL A 76 -7.78 10.39 15.49
CA VAL A 76 -6.43 10.57 14.92
C VAL A 76 -6.11 12.06 14.79
N ALA A 77 -7.00 12.84 14.19
CA ALA A 77 -6.79 14.27 13.99
C ALA A 77 -6.57 15.01 15.33
N ASP A 78 -7.32 14.64 16.37
CA ASP A 78 -7.21 15.19 17.72
C ASP A 78 -5.89 14.81 18.40
N VAL A 79 -5.53 13.53 18.38
CA VAL A 79 -4.31 12.98 19.01
C VAL A 79 -3.04 13.57 18.39
N ILE A 80 -3.04 13.79 17.07
CA ILE A 80 -1.95 14.47 16.37
C ILE A 80 -1.91 15.96 16.76
N SER A 81 -3.06 16.65 16.77
CA SER A 81 -3.10 18.10 17.01
C SER A 81 -2.80 18.48 18.47
N LYS A 82 -3.17 17.62 19.41
CA LYS A 82 -3.00 17.87 20.86
C LYS A 82 -1.63 17.41 21.38
N GLY A 83 -0.85 16.69 20.58
CA GLY A 83 0.43 16.15 21.00
C GLY A 83 0.30 15.15 22.15
N SER A 84 -0.64 14.20 22.03
CA SER A 84 -0.75 13.09 22.99
C SER A 84 0.53 12.22 23.02
N SER A 85 0.59 11.24 23.92
CA SER A 85 1.74 10.33 24.00
C SER A 85 2.00 9.59 22.68
N GLU A 86 3.27 9.32 22.39
CA GLU A 86 3.70 8.63 21.17
C GLU A 86 3.00 7.27 21.00
N ALA A 87 2.86 6.51 22.10
CA ALA A 87 2.15 5.23 22.09
C ALA A 87 0.66 5.37 21.70
N GLU A 88 -0.01 6.44 22.16
CA GLU A 88 -1.41 6.70 21.77
C GLU A 88 -1.50 7.13 20.30
N GLN A 89 -0.54 7.92 19.82
CA GLN A 89 -0.43 8.31 18.41
C GLN A 89 -0.27 7.09 17.50
N VAL A 90 0.74 6.25 17.76
CA VAL A 90 0.99 5.03 16.98
C VAL A 90 -0.23 4.12 16.96
N HIS A 91 -0.82 3.84 18.12
CA HIS A 91 -1.99 2.97 18.20
C HIS A 91 -3.17 3.53 17.39
N THR A 92 -3.48 4.81 17.55
CA THR A 92 -4.62 5.44 16.87
C THR A 92 -4.41 5.53 15.36
N ILE A 93 -3.19 5.83 14.92
CA ILE A 93 -2.83 5.87 13.49
C ILE A 93 -2.92 4.46 12.87
N ASN A 94 -2.45 3.42 13.57
CA ASN A 94 -2.54 2.05 13.07
C ASN A 94 -3.99 1.56 12.99
N SER A 95 -4.83 1.85 13.99
CA SER A 95 -6.27 1.55 13.91
C SER A 95 -6.95 2.24 12.73
N PHE A 96 -6.52 3.46 12.40
CA PHE A 96 -6.98 4.16 11.21
C PHE A 96 -6.49 3.53 9.91
N ARG A 97 -5.21 3.12 9.85
CA ARG A 97 -4.66 2.39 8.69
C ARG A 97 -5.46 1.12 8.43
N GLU A 98 -5.69 0.31 9.46
CA GLU A 98 -6.49 -0.93 9.35
C GLU A 98 -7.91 -0.65 8.86
N LEU A 99 -8.53 0.44 9.34
CA LEU A 99 -9.85 0.86 8.90
C LEU A 99 -9.87 1.19 7.40
N VAL A 100 -8.88 1.95 6.92
CA VAL A 100 -8.75 2.34 5.51
C VAL A 100 -8.47 1.14 4.60
N GLN A 101 -7.72 0.15 5.10
CA GLN A 101 -7.42 -1.10 4.38
C GLN A 101 -8.64 -2.03 4.21
N LYS A 102 -9.73 -1.85 4.98
CA LYS A 102 -10.97 -2.65 4.81
C LYS A 102 -11.69 -2.38 3.49
N GLY A 103 -11.33 -1.31 2.79
CA GLY A 103 -11.86 -0.96 1.49
C GLY A 103 -12.59 0.38 1.48
N TYR A 104 -12.95 0.80 0.26
CA TYR A 104 -13.48 2.13 0.00
C TYR A 104 -14.81 2.42 0.70
N ASN A 105 -14.92 3.60 1.33
CA ASN A 105 -16.16 4.13 1.92
C ASN A 105 -16.25 5.64 1.70
N ALA A 106 -17.28 6.09 0.99
CA ALA A 106 -17.46 7.52 0.65
C ALA A 106 -17.65 8.43 1.88
N VAL A 107 -18.38 7.97 2.89
CA VAL A 107 -18.62 8.75 4.12
C VAL A 107 -17.34 8.88 4.94
N LEU A 108 -16.54 7.81 4.97
CA LEU A 108 -15.22 7.82 5.60
C LEU A 108 -14.28 8.79 4.88
N GLN A 109 -14.27 8.77 3.54
CA GLN A 109 -13.48 9.71 2.73
C GLN A 109 -13.84 11.17 3.06
N ASP A 110 -15.12 11.53 3.08
CA ASP A 110 -15.55 12.89 3.40
C ASP A 110 -15.09 13.31 4.80
N THR A 111 -15.06 12.36 5.74
CA THR A 111 -14.57 12.59 7.10
C THR A 111 -13.06 12.80 7.13
N ILE A 112 -12.29 12.00 6.38
CA ILE A 112 -10.83 12.15 6.23
C ILE A 112 -10.48 13.52 5.66
N LEU A 113 -11.18 13.93 4.59
CA LEU A 113 -10.98 15.20 3.91
C LEU A 113 -11.35 16.38 4.82
N SER A 114 -12.51 16.33 5.48
CA SER A 114 -12.95 17.41 6.38
C SER A 114 -12.08 17.54 7.64
N ALA A 115 -11.42 16.46 8.06
CA ALA A 115 -10.47 16.49 9.17
C ALA A 115 -9.08 17.05 8.78
N GLY A 116 -8.79 17.25 7.48
CA GLY A 116 -7.47 17.65 7.00
C GLY A 116 -6.38 16.66 7.40
N LEU A 117 -6.71 15.35 7.35
CA LEU A 117 -5.87 14.33 7.95
C LEU A 117 -4.58 14.09 7.16
N VAL A 118 -4.61 14.29 5.84
CA VAL A 118 -3.45 14.12 4.97
C VAL A 118 -2.34 15.10 5.36
N GLU A 119 -2.68 16.38 5.53
CA GLU A 119 -1.71 17.41 5.92
C GLU A 119 -1.17 17.18 7.33
N LYS A 120 -2.02 16.75 8.25
CA LYS A 120 -1.62 16.42 9.63
C LYS A 120 -0.64 15.25 9.67
N LEU A 121 -0.96 14.16 8.97
CA LEU A 121 -0.08 13.00 8.87
C LEU A 121 1.23 13.34 8.15
N ALA A 122 1.16 14.04 7.02
CA ALA A 122 2.35 14.47 6.28
C ALA A 122 3.27 15.39 7.10
N GLY A 123 2.70 16.23 7.98
CA GLY A 123 3.45 17.06 8.91
C GLY A 123 4.29 16.26 9.91
N LEU A 124 3.89 15.04 10.26
CA LEU A 124 4.67 14.15 11.13
C LEU A 124 5.94 13.64 10.44
N LEU A 125 5.95 13.55 9.10
CA LEU A 125 7.12 13.11 8.33
C LEU A 125 8.18 14.22 8.18
N VAL A 126 7.94 15.41 8.72
CA VAL A 126 8.98 16.45 8.75
C VAL A 126 10.09 16.01 9.73
N PRO A 127 11.37 15.99 9.30
CA PRO A 127 12.46 15.56 10.17
C PRO A 127 12.50 16.32 11.50
N GLY A 128 12.56 15.58 12.61
CA GLY A 128 12.64 16.12 13.97
C GLY A 128 11.31 16.53 14.61
N ILE A 129 10.17 16.33 13.96
CA ILE A 129 8.85 16.63 14.54
C ILE A 129 8.31 15.52 15.44
N ALA A 130 8.48 14.26 15.03
CA ALA A 130 7.93 13.10 15.74
C ALA A 130 8.98 12.00 15.90
N ALA A 131 8.78 11.13 16.89
CA ALA A 131 9.56 9.90 17.05
C ALA A 131 9.37 8.98 15.83
N TRP A 132 10.36 8.12 15.58
CA TRP A 132 10.40 7.28 14.38
C TRP A 132 9.16 6.39 14.25
N GLU A 133 8.69 5.80 15.35
CA GLU A 133 7.54 4.90 15.37
C GLU A 133 6.26 5.62 14.91
N VAL A 134 6.13 6.89 15.26
CA VAL A 134 5.01 7.75 14.81
C VAL A 134 5.17 8.12 13.33
N VAL A 135 6.40 8.41 12.89
CA VAL A 135 6.73 8.69 11.49
C VAL A 135 6.39 7.49 10.60
N GLU A 136 6.80 6.30 11.01
CA GLU A 136 6.54 5.04 10.31
C GLU A 136 5.04 4.76 10.22
N ALA A 137 4.31 4.85 11.34
CA ALA A 137 2.86 4.67 11.35
C ALA A 137 2.16 5.67 10.42
N ALA A 138 2.58 6.95 10.43
CA ALA A 138 2.03 7.98 9.57
C ALA A 138 2.33 7.74 8.09
N ALA A 139 3.55 7.31 7.75
CA ALA A 139 3.95 7.00 6.38
C ALA A 139 3.11 5.86 5.80
N PHE A 140 2.93 4.77 6.56
CA PHE A 140 2.07 3.66 6.13
C PHE A 140 0.59 4.01 6.07
N ALA A 141 0.09 4.86 6.98
CA ALA A 141 -1.29 5.34 6.91
C ALA A 141 -1.53 6.20 5.65
N LEU A 142 -0.56 7.02 5.26
CA LEU A 142 -0.61 7.79 4.01
C LEU A 142 -0.57 6.89 2.78
N SER A 143 0.28 5.85 2.75
CA SER A 143 0.27 4.84 1.69
C SER A 143 -1.08 4.12 1.59
N ALA A 144 -1.65 3.70 2.73
CA ALA A 144 -2.96 3.06 2.74
C ALA A 144 -4.08 3.98 2.21
N LEU A 145 -3.97 5.29 2.38
CA LEU A 145 -4.91 6.24 1.80
C LEU A 145 -4.85 6.30 0.27
N ILE A 146 -3.65 6.16 -0.29
CA ILE A 146 -3.46 6.07 -1.74
C ILE A 146 -4.15 4.82 -2.29
N ASP A 147 -4.00 3.68 -1.61
CA ASP A 147 -4.70 2.42 -1.96
C ASP A 147 -6.22 2.56 -1.83
N PHE A 148 -6.70 3.28 -0.82
CA PHE A 148 -8.13 3.44 -0.54
C PHE A 148 -8.89 4.23 -1.60
N ASN A 149 -8.30 5.32 -2.11
CA ASN A 149 -8.82 6.01 -3.29
C ASN A 149 -7.71 6.82 -3.99
N LYS A 150 -7.06 6.19 -4.97
CA LYS A 150 -5.96 6.80 -5.72
C LYS A 150 -6.33 8.09 -6.44
N ASP A 151 -7.59 8.23 -6.89
CA ASP A 151 -8.02 9.37 -7.71
C ASP A 151 -8.03 10.68 -6.90
N ILE A 152 -8.16 10.57 -5.57
CA ILE A 152 -8.18 11.71 -4.65
C ILE A 152 -6.87 11.79 -3.88
N PHE A 153 -6.44 10.69 -3.26
CA PHE A 153 -5.38 10.75 -2.27
C PHE A 153 -3.98 10.88 -2.87
N VAL A 154 -3.70 10.36 -4.07
CA VAL A 154 -2.39 10.58 -4.74
C VAL A 154 -2.10 12.07 -4.87
N SER A 155 -3.06 12.85 -5.36
CA SER A 155 -2.86 14.30 -5.52
C SER A 155 -2.70 15.00 -4.17
N LEU A 156 -3.49 14.61 -3.15
CA LEU A 156 -3.42 15.21 -1.81
C LEU A 156 -2.08 14.95 -1.11
N VAL A 157 -1.57 13.72 -1.13
CA VAL A 157 -0.30 13.39 -0.46
C VAL A 157 0.89 14.10 -1.13
N LEU A 158 0.85 14.26 -2.47
CA LEU A 158 1.88 15.00 -3.21
C LEU A 158 1.80 16.51 -2.95
N MET A 159 0.59 17.07 -2.86
CA MET A 159 0.40 18.47 -2.44
C MET A 159 0.92 18.70 -1.01
N ALA A 160 0.73 17.73 -0.11
CA ALA A 160 1.26 17.73 1.25
C ALA A 160 2.77 17.43 1.33
N LYS A 161 3.48 17.36 0.19
CA LYS A 161 4.94 17.21 0.09
C LYS A 161 5.49 15.93 0.73
N MET A 162 4.69 14.87 0.77
CA MET A 162 5.07 13.58 1.35
C MET A 162 6.38 13.04 0.76
N VAL A 163 6.51 13.01 -0.58
CA VAL A 163 7.73 12.52 -1.26
C VAL A 163 8.96 13.28 -0.80
N LYS A 164 8.87 14.61 -0.74
CA LYS A 164 9.98 15.48 -0.28
C LYS A 164 10.34 15.25 1.18
N HIS A 165 9.36 14.99 2.03
CA HIS A 165 9.58 14.68 3.45
C HIS A 165 10.27 13.32 3.62
N VAL A 166 9.76 12.29 2.94
CA VAL A 166 10.35 10.94 2.92
C VAL A 166 11.80 10.95 2.44
N LEU A 167 12.07 11.60 1.30
CA LEU A 167 13.43 11.70 0.73
C LEU A 167 14.42 12.48 1.62
N ARG A 168 13.93 13.33 2.53
CA ARG A 168 14.78 14.01 3.51
C ARG A 168 15.05 13.15 4.74
N LEU A 169 14.04 12.41 5.19
CA LEU A 169 14.19 11.47 6.31
C LEU A 169 15.24 10.40 5.98
N MET A 170 15.26 9.89 4.74
CA MET A 170 16.24 8.90 4.28
C MET A 170 17.70 9.31 4.54
N SER A 171 18.03 10.60 4.53
CA SER A 171 19.39 11.08 4.79
C SER A 171 19.76 11.18 6.28
N SER A 172 18.83 10.88 7.18
CA SER A 172 18.96 11.16 8.62
C SER A 172 18.65 9.97 9.54
N VAL A 173 18.28 8.82 8.97
CA VAL A 173 17.85 7.63 9.70
C VAL A 173 18.76 6.44 9.39
N SER A 174 18.67 5.37 10.17
CA SER A 174 19.41 4.12 9.95
C SER A 174 18.94 3.39 8.68
N ASP A 175 19.75 2.49 8.15
CA ASP A 175 19.43 1.67 6.98
C ASP A 175 18.09 0.94 7.09
N ASP A 176 17.77 0.37 8.25
CA ASP A 176 16.51 -0.33 8.50
C ASP A 176 15.31 0.61 8.31
N HIS A 177 15.46 1.87 8.74
CA HIS A 177 14.45 2.90 8.57
C HIS A 177 14.40 3.41 7.12
N VAL A 178 15.55 3.51 6.43
CA VAL A 178 15.60 3.82 4.99
C VAL A 178 14.87 2.76 4.18
N LEU A 179 15.03 1.47 4.52
CA LEU A 179 14.34 0.36 3.89
C LEU A 179 12.81 0.52 3.97
N VAL A 180 12.29 0.88 5.16
CA VAL A 180 10.87 1.20 5.34
C VAL A 180 10.45 2.36 4.45
N LEU A 181 11.22 3.45 4.40
CA LEU A 181 10.91 4.61 3.56
C LEU A 181 10.92 4.27 2.06
N ILE A 182 11.84 3.43 1.60
CA ILE A 182 11.88 2.94 0.21
C ILE A 182 10.64 2.10 -0.08
N SER A 183 10.21 1.24 0.84
CA SER A 183 8.98 0.46 0.68
C SER A 183 7.73 1.36 0.54
N VAL A 184 7.67 2.46 1.30
CA VAL A 184 6.61 3.48 1.19
C VAL A 184 6.65 4.15 -0.17
N VAL A 185 7.83 4.59 -0.63
CA VAL A 185 8.00 5.20 -1.97
C VAL A 185 7.58 4.23 -3.07
N ASN A 186 7.95 2.96 -2.95
CA ASN A 186 7.60 1.94 -3.95
C ASN A 186 6.09 1.70 -4.02
N ASN A 187 5.40 1.62 -2.88
CA ASN A 187 3.93 1.57 -2.83
C ASN A 187 3.30 2.82 -3.49
N MET A 188 3.83 4.01 -3.20
CA MET A 188 3.34 5.24 -3.85
C MET A 188 3.52 5.18 -5.37
N LEU A 189 4.65 4.66 -5.85
CA LEU A 189 4.95 4.50 -7.28
C LEU A 189 4.01 3.49 -7.94
N SER A 190 3.77 2.33 -7.33
CA SER A 190 2.94 1.28 -7.93
C SER A 190 1.48 1.74 -8.14
N VAL A 191 0.97 2.57 -7.23
CA VAL A 191 -0.42 3.07 -7.31
C VAL A 191 -0.54 4.42 -8.02
N GLY A 192 0.31 5.38 -7.68
CA GLY A 192 0.28 6.74 -8.25
C GLY A 192 1.02 6.88 -9.58
N GLN A 193 1.84 5.88 -9.94
CA GLN A 193 2.52 5.72 -11.22
C GLN A 193 3.26 7.01 -11.65
N THR A 194 3.03 7.44 -12.88
CA THR A 194 3.74 8.56 -13.53
C THR A 194 3.70 9.86 -12.73
N ILE A 195 2.63 10.14 -11.98
CA ILE A 195 2.50 11.39 -11.22
C ILE A 195 3.47 11.39 -10.03
N VAL A 196 3.62 10.24 -9.36
CA VAL A 196 4.57 10.08 -8.26
C VAL A 196 6.01 10.07 -8.79
N ALA A 197 6.26 9.40 -9.91
CA ALA A 197 7.58 9.41 -10.56
C ALA A 197 8.03 10.83 -10.94
N ASP A 198 7.13 11.65 -11.49
CA ASP A 198 7.42 13.05 -11.81
C ASP A 198 7.70 13.88 -10.54
N GLU A 199 7.00 13.66 -9.42
CA GLU A 199 7.28 14.36 -8.14
C GLU A 199 8.63 13.91 -7.53
N ILE A 200 8.97 12.61 -7.60
CA ILE A 200 10.28 12.10 -7.15
C ILE A 200 11.39 12.77 -7.95
N PHE A 201 11.23 12.88 -9.27
CA PHE A 201 12.18 13.59 -10.13
C PHE A 201 12.28 15.08 -9.75
N ALA A 202 11.16 15.76 -9.53
CA ALA A 202 11.14 17.17 -9.14
C ALA A 202 11.79 17.45 -7.76
N CYS A 203 11.95 16.41 -6.94
CA CYS A 203 12.60 16.49 -5.62
C CYS A 203 14.06 15.99 -5.61
N ASP A 204 14.69 15.82 -6.79
CA ASP A 204 16.01 15.20 -6.96
C ASP A 204 16.10 13.79 -6.33
N GLY A 205 14.95 13.11 -6.22
CA GLY A 205 14.82 11.84 -5.52
C GLY A 205 15.39 10.66 -6.31
N VAL A 206 15.39 10.72 -7.64
CA VAL A 206 15.91 9.64 -8.49
C VAL A 206 17.39 9.39 -8.22
N SER A 207 18.20 10.45 -8.18
CA SER A 207 19.63 10.36 -7.87
C SER A 207 19.86 9.76 -6.48
N LYS A 208 19.13 10.25 -5.48
CA LYS A 208 19.22 9.73 -4.11
C LYS A 208 18.86 8.26 -4.01
N ILE A 209 17.81 7.82 -4.69
CA ILE A 209 17.39 6.41 -4.69
C ILE A 209 18.47 5.55 -5.36
N VAL A 210 19.02 5.98 -6.51
CA VAL A 210 20.06 5.22 -7.21
C VAL A 210 21.36 5.13 -6.42
N GLU A 211 21.74 6.18 -5.68
CA GLU A 211 22.91 6.16 -4.78
C GLU A 211 22.81 5.06 -3.71
N LEU A 212 21.59 4.68 -3.29
CA LEU A 212 21.39 3.61 -2.31
C LEU A 212 21.70 2.21 -2.86
N LEU A 213 21.86 2.03 -4.17
CA LEU A 213 22.36 0.76 -4.73
C LEU A 213 23.81 0.48 -4.32
N ASP A 214 24.58 1.52 -3.98
CA ASP A 214 25.98 1.35 -3.56
C ASP A 214 26.11 1.05 -2.05
N HIS A 215 25.01 0.93 -1.31
CA HIS A 215 25.03 0.66 0.13
C HIS A 215 25.38 -0.80 0.46
N ASP A 216 25.96 -1.04 1.64
CA ASP A 216 26.37 -2.40 2.06
C ASP A 216 25.19 -3.33 2.38
N SER A 217 24.01 -2.77 2.66
CA SER A 217 22.83 -3.54 3.05
C SER A 217 22.17 -4.19 1.83
N ARG A 218 22.30 -5.51 1.70
CA ARG A 218 21.67 -6.29 0.62
C ARG A 218 20.15 -6.11 0.57
N ALA A 219 19.48 -6.08 1.73
CA ALA A 219 18.04 -5.89 1.79
C ALA A 219 17.63 -4.51 1.22
N LEU A 220 18.40 -3.48 1.56
CA LEU A 220 18.20 -2.13 1.03
C LEU A 220 18.45 -2.08 -0.47
N GLN A 221 19.55 -2.67 -0.96
CA GLN A 221 19.86 -2.73 -2.39
C GLN A 221 18.75 -3.44 -3.20
N LEU A 222 18.16 -4.52 -2.67
CA LEU A 222 17.04 -5.21 -3.33
C LEU A 222 15.78 -4.32 -3.38
N ALA A 223 15.40 -3.70 -2.27
CA ALA A 223 14.24 -2.80 -2.25
C ALA A 223 14.42 -1.58 -3.16
N VAL A 224 15.65 -1.06 -3.25
CA VAL A 224 16.02 0.04 -4.15
C VAL A 224 15.96 -0.42 -5.60
N MET A 225 16.43 -1.63 -5.92
CA MET A 225 16.31 -2.22 -7.25
C MET A 225 14.84 -2.31 -7.68
N ASP A 226 13.95 -2.80 -6.82
CA ASP A 226 12.51 -2.87 -7.10
C ASP A 226 11.92 -1.47 -7.36
N CYS A 227 12.31 -0.50 -6.54
CA CYS A 227 11.91 0.91 -6.73
C CYS A 227 12.41 1.48 -8.07
N ILE A 228 13.63 1.14 -8.49
CA ILE A 228 14.19 1.54 -9.79
C ILE A 228 13.46 0.88 -10.95
N PHE A 229 13.04 -0.38 -10.81
CA PHE A 229 12.21 -1.06 -11.82
C PHE A 229 10.86 -0.37 -11.97
N GLU A 230 10.23 0.02 -10.86
CA GLU A 230 8.97 0.76 -10.89
C GLU A 230 9.14 2.15 -11.54
N LEU A 231 10.25 2.85 -11.26
CA LEU A 231 10.61 4.10 -11.95
C LEU A 231 10.82 3.90 -13.46
N ALA A 232 11.45 2.80 -13.88
CA ALA A 232 11.62 2.48 -15.30
C ALA A 232 10.28 2.12 -15.97
N TYR A 233 9.35 1.53 -15.23
CA TYR A 233 8.03 1.16 -15.68
C TYR A 233 7.10 2.36 -15.88
N CYS A 234 6.94 3.21 -14.85
CA CYS A 234 5.96 4.31 -14.86
C CYS A 234 6.55 5.68 -15.22
N GLY A 235 7.88 5.82 -15.20
CA GLY A 235 8.58 7.09 -15.42
C GLY A 235 8.51 7.60 -16.86
N ARG A 236 8.42 8.93 -17.00
CA ARG A 236 8.52 9.59 -18.32
C ARG A 236 9.97 9.61 -18.80
N VAL A 237 10.14 10.05 -20.05
CA VAL A 237 11.44 10.09 -20.73
C VAL A 237 12.55 10.77 -19.93
N HIS A 238 12.24 11.83 -19.17
CA HIS A 238 13.23 12.55 -18.37
C HIS A 238 13.69 11.75 -17.14
N VAL A 239 12.78 11.03 -16.48
CA VAL A 239 13.10 10.11 -15.35
C VAL A 239 14.00 8.99 -15.85
N VAL A 240 13.61 8.34 -16.94
CA VAL A 240 14.34 7.19 -17.48
C VAL A 240 15.69 7.60 -18.05
N ASN A 241 15.78 8.74 -18.75
CA ASN A 241 17.07 9.28 -19.18
C ASN A 241 18.01 9.53 -18.00
N LEU A 242 17.49 10.03 -16.87
CA LEU A 242 18.30 10.23 -15.67
C LEU A 242 18.79 8.90 -15.11
N LEU A 243 17.98 7.84 -15.10
CA LEU A 243 18.45 6.49 -14.71
C LEU A 243 19.63 6.02 -15.57
N PHE A 244 19.57 6.23 -16.89
CA PHE A 244 20.69 5.91 -17.79
C PHE A 244 21.94 6.77 -17.53
N GLN A 245 21.76 8.06 -17.23
CA GLN A 245 22.86 8.97 -16.88
C GLN A 245 23.52 8.60 -15.55
N LEU A 246 22.78 7.99 -14.63
CA LEU A 246 23.28 7.51 -13.34
C LEU A 246 23.90 6.11 -13.42
N GLU A 247 24.15 5.60 -14.63
CA GLU A 247 24.78 4.29 -14.90
C GLU A 247 24.06 3.11 -14.20
N VAL A 248 22.74 3.16 -14.08
CA VAL A 248 21.95 2.11 -13.40
C VAL A 248 22.24 0.72 -13.97
N ILE A 249 22.40 0.59 -15.30
CA ILE A 249 22.68 -0.70 -15.96
C ILE A 249 23.99 -1.31 -15.46
N LYS A 250 25.03 -0.48 -15.32
CA LYS A 250 26.32 -0.90 -14.80
C LYS A 250 26.24 -1.31 -13.34
N LYS A 251 25.52 -0.55 -12.51
CA LYS A 251 25.30 -0.88 -11.09
C LYS A 251 24.57 -2.22 -10.94
N LEU A 252 23.51 -2.44 -11.70
CA LEU A 252 22.74 -3.70 -11.68
C LEU A 252 23.58 -4.90 -12.14
N ALA A 253 24.37 -4.74 -13.21
CA ALA A 253 25.26 -5.80 -13.69
C ALA A 253 26.31 -6.19 -12.64
N LEU A 254 26.93 -5.21 -11.96
CA LEU A 254 27.89 -5.47 -10.88
C LEU A 254 27.24 -6.22 -9.71
N LEU A 255 26.01 -5.86 -9.34
CA LEU A 255 25.25 -6.56 -8.29
C LEU A 255 24.89 -7.99 -8.70
N GLN A 256 24.53 -8.21 -9.96
CA GLN A 256 24.26 -9.54 -10.52
C GLN A 256 25.51 -10.44 -10.49
N GLU A 257 26.67 -9.94 -10.93
CA GLU A 257 27.95 -10.67 -10.88
C GLU A 257 28.37 -11.01 -9.45
N ASN A 258 28.27 -10.04 -8.54
CA ASN A 258 28.59 -10.23 -7.12
C ASN A 258 27.68 -11.26 -6.45
N ASN A 259 26.43 -11.39 -6.94
CA ASN A 259 25.51 -12.38 -6.43
C ASN A 259 25.84 -13.80 -6.91
N ALA A 260 26.11 -13.98 -8.20
CA ALA A 260 26.53 -15.27 -8.76
C ALA A 260 27.78 -15.81 -8.05
N THR A 261 28.76 -14.94 -7.80
CA THR A 261 30.00 -15.31 -7.09
C THR A 261 29.74 -15.81 -5.66
N LYS A 262 28.75 -15.22 -4.96
CA LYS A 262 28.39 -15.67 -3.61
C LYS A 262 27.60 -16.97 -3.64
N GLU A 263 26.68 -17.14 -4.58
CA GLU A 263 25.90 -18.38 -4.75
C GLU A 263 26.80 -19.58 -5.10
N ASP A 264 27.84 -19.38 -5.93
CA ASP A 264 28.83 -20.41 -6.26
C ASP A 264 29.70 -20.84 -5.06
N MET A 265 30.00 -19.90 -4.14
CA MET A 265 30.71 -20.21 -2.90
C MET A 265 29.86 -21.01 -1.91
N PHE A 266 28.54 -20.79 -1.87
CA PHE A 266 27.62 -21.58 -1.05
C PHE A 266 27.36 -22.97 -1.65
N ALA A 267 27.21 -23.09 -2.98
CA ALA A 267 27.06 -24.37 -3.66
C ALA A 267 28.29 -25.29 -3.46
N SER A 268 29.48 -24.71 -3.37
CA SER A 268 30.72 -25.45 -3.08
C SER A 268 30.88 -25.82 -1.59
N ALA A 269 30.19 -25.13 -0.67
CA ALA A 269 30.22 -25.43 0.77
C ALA A 269 29.18 -26.50 1.18
N GLU A 270 28.10 -26.65 0.42
CA GLU A 270 27.10 -27.72 0.64
C GLU A 270 27.53 -29.08 0.11
N SER A 271 28.50 -29.15 -0.83
CA SER A 271 29.07 -30.43 -1.27
C SER A 271 29.95 -31.13 -0.24
N ASP A 272 30.38 -30.44 0.82
CA ASP A 272 31.28 -30.98 1.87
C ASP A 272 30.58 -31.37 3.18
N LYS A 273 29.26 -31.22 3.31
CA LYS A 273 28.51 -31.53 4.56
C LYS A 273 27.52 -32.68 4.50
N ASN A 274 27.47 -33.46 3.42
CA ASN A 274 26.72 -34.72 3.42
C ASN A 274 27.55 -35.88 3.96
N LYS A 275 27.76 -35.91 5.28
CA LYS A 275 27.94 -37.13 6.08
C LYS A 275 27.50 -36.90 7.53
N SER A 276 26.46 -37.65 7.93
CA SER A 276 25.93 -37.89 9.29
C SER A 276 25.22 -36.69 9.97
N THR A 277 24.02 -36.77 10.56
CA THR A 277 23.28 -37.89 11.19
C THR A 277 21.78 -37.55 11.26
N GLU A 278 20.95 -38.59 11.27
CA GLU A 278 19.50 -38.62 11.46
C GLU A 278 19.00 -38.19 12.86
N GLU A 279 17.72 -37.79 12.89
CA GLU A 279 16.72 -37.84 13.98
C GLU A 279 16.84 -36.93 15.22
N GLN A 280 15.90 -35.97 15.36
CA GLN A 280 14.83 -36.03 16.37
C GLN A 280 13.76 -34.92 16.23
N GLU A 281 12.50 -35.32 16.39
CA GLU A 281 11.30 -34.48 16.35
C GLU A 281 10.89 -33.91 17.73
N SER A 282 10.35 -32.68 17.70
CA SER A 282 9.21 -32.12 18.49
C SER A 282 9.44 -31.54 19.92
N PRO A 283 8.47 -30.77 20.51
CA PRO A 283 7.73 -29.58 20.02
C PRO A 283 7.55 -28.43 21.08
N LEU A 284 6.83 -27.35 20.71
CA LEU A 284 6.32 -26.18 21.49
C LEU A 284 7.33 -25.03 21.71
N GLY A 285 7.04 -23.75 21.49
CA GLY A 285 5.82 -23.00 21.14
C GLY A 285 6.10 -21.52 21.45
N GLY A 286 5.93 -20.62 20.49
CA GLY A 286 6.19 -19.19 20.67
C GLY A 286 5.76 -18.37 19.46
N SER A 287 4.68 -17.60 19.66
CA SER A 287 3.88 -16.87 18.69
C SER A 287 4.61 -15.73 17.94
N SER A 288 4.38 -15.74 16.62
CA SER A 288 3.85 -14.66 15.75
C SER A 288 4.61 -13.33 15.66
N ASP A 289 5.19 -12.99 14.51
CA ASP A 289 4.59 -12.68 13.19
C ASP A 289 4.30 -11.18 13.04
N SER A 290 5.23 -10.48 12.40
CA SER A 290 5.01 -9.23 11.68
C SER A 290 6.10 -9.07 10.61
N PHE A 291 6.19 -10.06 9.72
CA PHE A 291 6.90 -9.90 8.46
C PHE A 291 5.85 -9.52 7.42
N ILE A 292 5.92 -8.28 6.93
CA ILE A 292 4.92 -7.71 6.02
C ILE A 292 4.98 -8.47 4.69
N LEU A 293 4.02 -9.38 4.50
CA LEU A 293 3.65 -9.91 3.20
C LEU A 293 2.99 -8.78 2.40
N ILE A 294 3.72 -8.23 1.43
CA ILE A 294 3.12 -7.41 0.38
C ILE A 294 2.39 -8.36 -0.56
N GLN A 295 1.07 -8.44 -0.40
CA GLN A 295 0.19 -9.12 -1.35
C GLN A 295 0.13 -8.31 -2.65
N THR A 296 0.82 -8.76 -3.69
CA THR A 296 0.41 -8.50 -5.07
C THR A 296 -0.20 -9.77 -5.64
N GLN A 297 -1.52 -9.76 -5.77
CA GLN A 297 -2.28 -10.85 -6.38
C GLN A 297 -2.21 -10.75 -7.92
N GLU A 298 -1.88 -11.88 -8.54
CA GLU A 298 -1.97 -12.24 -9.98
C GLU A 298 -0.92 -11.73 -10.99
N LYS A 299 0.21 -12.43 -11.11
CA LYS A 299 0.49 -13.47 -12.14
C LYS A 299 1.99 -13.72 -12.29
N GLY A 300 2.40 -14.97 -12.04
CA GLY A 300 3.62 -15.57 -12.61
C GLY A 300 4.91 -15.33 -11.82
N SER A 301 5.18 -16.21 -10.85
CA SER A 301 6.52 -16.56 -10.32
C SER A 301 7.54 -15.43 -10.23
N VAL A 302 7.47 -14.64 -9.16
CA VAL A 302 8.58 -13.78 -8.74
C VAL A 302 9.55 -14.64 -7.93
N GLU A 303 10.75 -14.88 -8.47
CA GLU A 303 11.92 -15.27 -7.68
C GLU A 303 12.22 -14.12 -6.70
N GLU A 304 11.61 -14.14 -5.52
CA GLU A 304 11.78 -13.11 -4.49
C GLU A 304 13.17 -13.22 -3.85
N GLY A 305 14.03 -12.23 -4.10
CA GLY A 305 15.21 -11.95 -3.27
C GLY A 305 16.60 -12.11 -3.90
N SER A 306 16.72 -12.05 -5.24
CA SER A 306 18.02 -12.16 -5.91
C SER A 306 18.26 -11.08 -6.97
N PHE A 307 19.53 -10.66 -7.10
CA PHE A 307 20.00 -9.82 -8.22
C PHE A 307 20.15 -10.60 -9.53
N LYS A 308 19.87 -11.91 -9.50
CA LYS A 308 19.80 -12.73 -10.71
C LYS A 308 18.83 -12.10 -11.71
N ASP A 309 19.31 -11.98 -12.95
CA ASP A 309 18.61 -11.38 -14.09
C ASP A 309 18.18 -9.92 -13.85
N ALA A 310 18.84 -9.17 -12.96
CA ALA A 310 18.47 -7.79 -12.64
C ALA A 310 18.50 -6.88 -13.88
N VAL A 311 19.50 -7.05 -14.76
CA VAL A 311 19.62 -6.29 -16.01
C VAL A 311 18.46 -6.62 -16.95
N THR A 312 18.11 -7.90 -17.07
CA THR A 312 16.98 -8.37 -17.88
C THR A 312 15.64 -7.85 -17.35
N LYS A 313 15.43 -7.94 -16.03
CA LYS A 313 14.23 -7.43 -15.34
C LYS A 313 14.06 -5.93 -15.54
N PHE A 314 15.15 -5.15 -15.45
CA PHE A 314 15.12 -3.71 -15.78
C PHE A 314 14.67 -3.49 -17.23
N ALA A 315 15.25 -4.24 -18.16
CA ALA A 315 14.94 -4.12 -19.58
C ALA A 315 13.47 -4.46 -19.89
N LEU A 316 12.92 -5.45 -19.18
CA LEU A 316 11.51 -5.81 -19.26
C LEU A 316 10.63 -4.65 -18.78
N HIS A 317 10.87 -4.09 -17.59
CA HIS A 317 10.10 -2.97 -17.05
C HIS A 317 10.14 -1.74 -17.98
N LEU A 318 11.31 -1.42 -18.53
CA LEU A 318 11.47 -0.39 -19.56
C LEU A 318 10.62 -0.70 -20.81
N SER A 319 10.53 -1.97 -21.19
CA SER A 319 9.84 -2.43 -22.40
C SER A 319 8.34 -2.54 -22.26
N ILE A 320 7.80 -2.92 -21.10
CA ILE A 320 6.35 -2.99 -20.86
C ILE A 320 5.78 -1.74 -20.17
N GLY A 321 6.65 -0.83 -19.73
CA GLY A 321 6.31 0.39 -19.01
C GLY A 321 5.29 1.29 -19.71
N THR A 322 4.50 1.98 -18.89
CA THR A 322 3.38 2.86 -19.27
C THR A 322 3.77 4.33 -19.40
N GLY A 323 4.92 4.74 -18.85
CA GLY A 323 5.34 6.15 -18.81
C GLY A 323 5.89 6.72 -20.13
N LEU A 324 6.27 5.86 -21.08
CA LEU A 324 6.98 6.24 -22.31
C LEU A 324 6.11 6.11 -23.56
N ARG A 325 6.24 7.05 -24.49
CA ARG A 325 5.66 6.92 -25.84
C ARG A 325 6.42 5.89 -26.66
N LYS A 326 5.77 5.31 -27.67
CA LYS A 326 6.38 4.30 -28.57
C LYS A 326 7.73 4.75 -29.17
N ARG A 327 7.87 6.02 -29.56
CA ARG A 327 9.12 6.56 -30.12
C ARG A 327 10.23 6.68 -29.08
N GLU A 328 9.88 7.14 -27.88
CA GLU A 328 10.81 7.28 -26.75
C GLU A 328 11.30 5.90 -26.28
N LYS A 329 10.38 4.93 -26.14
CA LYS A 329 10.71 3.54 -25.82
C LYS A 329 11.70 2.94 -26.82
N ARG A 330 11.51 3.17 -28.14
CA ARG A 330 12.48 2.71 -29.15
C ARG A 330 13.86 3.34 -29.00
N ALA A 331 13.94 4.65 -28.74
CA ALA A 331 15.21 5.34 -28.55
C ALA A 331 15.94 4.85 -27.30
N LEU A 332 15.21 4.74 -26.18
CA LEU A 332 15.75 4.26 -24.90
C LEU A 332 16.16 2.79 -24.95
N LYS A 333 15.45 1.93 -25.70
CA LYS A 333 15.90 0.56 -25.97
C LYS A 333 17.26 0.54 -26.67
N GLN A 334 17.53 1.46 -27.62
CA GLN A 334 18.85 1.53 -28.26
C GLN A 334 19.94 1.98 -27.30
N GLU A 335 19.65 2.93 -26.42
CA GLU A 335 20.60 3.36 -25.38
C GLU A 335 20.89 2.21 -24.39
N PHE A 336 19.85 1.48 -23.97
CA PHE A 336 20.01 0.27 -23.16
C PHE A 336 20.93 -0.76 -23.85
N LEU A 337 20.66 -1.08 -25.12
CA LEU A 337 21.46 -2.04 -25.89
C LEU A 337 22.92 -1.59 -26.05
N LYS A 338 23.17 -0.28 -26.09
CA LYS A 338 24.53 0.26 -26.10
C LYS A 338 25.21 0.03 -24.75
N GLN A 339 24.55 0.38 -23.64
CA GLN A 339 25.13 0.23 -22.30
C GLN A 339 25.40 -1.23 -21.93
N ILE A 340 24.50 -2.17 -22.25
CA ILE A 340 24.75 -3.59 -21.93
C ILE A 340 25.97 -4.15 -22.65
N LYS A 341 26.24 -3.72 -23.90
CA LYS A 341 27.43 -4.13 -24.66
C LYS A 341 28.74 -3.57 -24.09
N GLU A 342 28.65 -2.44 -23.40
CA GLU A 342 29.81 -1.81 -22.74
C GLU A 342 30.07 -2.44 -21.36
N VAL A 343 29.02 -2.92 -20.69
CA VAL A 343 29.07 -3.38 -19.30
C VAL A 343 29.26 -4.89 -19.19
N LEU A 344 28.51 -5.69 -19.95
CA LEU A 344 28.52 -7.16 -19.84
C LEU A 344 29.66 -7.75 -20.69
N LYS A 345 30.33 -8.77 -20.14
CA LYS A 345 31.45 -9.45 -20.79
C LYS A 345 31.05 -10.71 -21.55
N ASP A 346 29.92 -11.33 -21.20
CA ASP A 346 29.42 -12.54 -21.87
C ASP A 346 28.57 -12.16 -23.08
N ASP A 347 29.10 -12.42 -24.28
CA ASP A 347 28.42 -12.21 -25.55
C ASP A 347 27.10 -13.01 -25.63
N THR A 348 27.01 -14.15 -24.93
CA THR A 348 25.81 -15.01 -24.90
C THR A 348 24.69 -14.34 -24.11
N GLU A 349 25.00 -13.87 -22.90
CA GLU A 349 24.09 -13.09 -22.07
C GLU A 349 23.61 -11.82 -22.80
N VAL A 350 24.54 -11.06 -23.40
CA VAL A 350 24.21 -9.88 -24.20
C VAL A 350 23.25 -10.23 -25.34
N ALA A 351 23.48 -11.34 -26.05
CA ALA A 351 22.62 -11.79 -27.14
C ALA A 351 21.22 -12.16 -26.65
N ASN A 352 21.12 -12.87 -25.52
CA ASN A 352 19.84 -13.27 -24.93
C ASN A 352 19.02 -12.06 -24.48
N ILE A 353 19.62 -11.13 -23.72
CA ILE A 353 18.97 -9.89 -23.29
C ILE A 353 18.57 -9.04 -24.50
N THR A 354 19.45 -8.94 -25.51
CA THR A 354 19.15 -8.19 -26.74
C THR A 354 17.93 -8.76 -27.45
N ALA A 355 17.83 -10.08 -27.58
CA ALA A 355 16.67 -10.73 -28.17
C ALA A 355 15.41 -10.39 -27.37
N GLU A 356 15.44 -10.57 -26.05
CA GLU A 356 14.29 -10.30 -25.19
C GLU A 356 13.79 -8.85 -25.31
N VAL A 357 14.70 -7.87 -25.30
CA VAL A 357 14.35 -6.44 -25.40
C VAL A 357 13.78 -6.06 -26.77
N LEU A 358 14.36 -6.61 -27.85
CA LEU A 358 13.91 -6.31 -29.20
C LEU A 358 12.52 -6.92 -29.49
N TRP A 359 12.23 -8.09 -28.92
CA TRP A 359 10.96 -8.79 -29.12
C TRP A 359 9.91 -8.47 -28.04
N ALA A 360 10.27 -7.79 -26.96
CA ALA A 360 9.32 -7.32 -25.95
C ALA A 360 8.32 -6.28 -26.53
N PRO A 361 7.01 -6.42 -26.21
CA PRO A 361 5.90 -5.71 -26.85
C PRO A 361 5.90 -4.17 -26.76
#